data_AF-A0A9E4E5T9-F1
#
_entry.id   AF-A0A9E4E5T9-F1
#
_cell.length_a   1.000
_cell.length_b   1.000
_cell.length_c   1.000
_cell.angle_alpha   90.00
_cell.angle_beta   90.00
_cell.angle_gamma   90.00
#
_symmetry.space_group_name_H-M   'P 1'
#
loop_
_entity.id
_entity.type
_entity.pdbx_description
1 polymer ?
#
loop_
_entity_poly.entity_id
_entity_poly.type
_entity_poly.pdbx_seq_one_letter_code
_entity_poly.pdbx_strand_id
1 'polypeptide(L)'
;LDFSVRSRHGDEAECVREFLGRFYFSDHYVPKRILLPLSIRDRDGYSEWLTEKRGKRVYIETPRRGPKSELLRFAMKNARESFSRKVEEKARQGTLLRSIRKSTGTKRIPYTIECFDISNIQGSQTVASLVRFRNARSERDRYRKYRITSTTGQDDFRSMYEVVYRRALRAAEDNWDLP
;
A
#
# COMPACT_ATOMS: atom_id res chain seq x y z
N LEU A 1 -3.52 5.74 2.88
CA LEU A 1 -3.91 7.07 2.40
C LEU A 1 -2.99 7.45 1.25
N ASP A 2 -3.51 7.42 0.03
CA ASP A 2 -2.80 7.91 -1.16
C ASP A 2 -3.11 9.40 -1.27
N PHE A 3 -2.12 10.25 -1.01
CA PHE A 3 -2.24 11.69 -1.10
C PHE A 3 -1.55 12.24 -2.34
N SER A 4 -1.48 11.46 -3.41
CA SER A 4 -0.95 11.93 -4.69
C SER A 4 -1.82 13.06 -5.24
N VAL A 5 -1.32 14.29 -5.12
CA VAL A 5 -1.90 15.47 -5.77
C VAL A 5 -1.25 15.60 -7.15
N ARG A 6 -2.05 15.43 -8.21
CA ARG A 6 -1.61 15.71 -9.59
C ARG A 6 -1.89 17.17 -9.90
N SER A 7 -0.91 18.05 -9.70
CA SER A 7 -1.02 19.40 -10.24
C SER A 7 -0.88 19.37 -11.75
N ARG A 8 -1.82 19.99 -12.46
CA ARG A 8 -1.78 20.12 -13.93
C ARG A 8 -0.71 21.11 -14.40
N HIS A 9 -0.11 21.91 -13.50
CA HIS A 9 0.74 23.05 -13.87
C HIS A 9 2.01 23.26 -13.01
N GLY A 10 2.38 22.33 -12.13
CA GLY A 10 3.68 22.38 -11.44
C GLY A 10 3.82 23.45 -10.34
N ASP A 11 2.75 24.16 -9.97
CA ASP A 11 2.78 25.07 -8.82
C ASP A 11 2.78 24.27 -7.50
N GLU A 12 3.94 24.17 -6.87
CA GLU A 12 4.13 23.50 -5.59
C GLU A 12 3.27 24.12 -4.48
N ALA A 13 3.03 25.43 -4.53
CA ALA A 13 2.24 26.11 -3.52
C ALA A 13 0.77 25.68 -3.56
N GLU A 14 0.25 25.55 -4.77
CA GLU A 14 -1.09 25.06 -5.02
C GLU A 14 -1.23 23.59 -4.60
N CYS A 15 -0.22 22.75 -4.86
CA CYS A 15 -0.20 21.36 -4.39
C CYS A 15 -0.33 21.26 -2.87
N VAL A 16 0.44 22.07 -2.13
CA VAL A 16 0.40 22.07 -0.65
C VAL A 16 -0.94 22.58 -0.15
N ARG A 17 -1.51 23.62 -0.80
CA ARG A 17 -2.84 24.16 -0.46
C ARG A 17 -3.93 23.11 -0.62
N GLU A 18 -3.95 22.43 -1.77
CA GLU A 18 -4.92 21.37 -2.06
C GLU A 18 -4.76 20.18 -1.10
N PHE A 19 -3.52 19.76 -0.85
CA PHE A 19 -3.22 18.72 0.12
C PHE A 19 -3.72 19.10 1.51
N LEU A 20 -3.46 20.33 1.97
CA LEU A 20 -3.90 20.80 3.29
C LEU A 20 -5.42 20.71 3.44
N GLY A 21 -6.16 21.17 2.42
CA GLY A 21 -7.61 21.07 2.37
C GLY A 21 -8.08 19.62 2.45
N ARG A 22 -7.60 18.75 1.55
CA ARG A 22 -8.00 17.33 1.52
C ARG A 22 -7.64 16.60 2.82
N PHE A 23 -6.46 16.85 3.37
CA PHE A 23 -5.98 16.18 4.57
C PHE A 23 -6.84 16.51 5.78
N TYR A 24 -7.11 17.79 6.02
CA TYR A 24 -7.92 18.22 7.17
C TYR A 24 -9.42 18.25 6.90
N PHE A 25 -9.88 18.00 5.67
CA PHE A 25 -11.30 17.76 5.41
C PHE A 25 -11.77 16.46 6.07
N SER A 26 -10.96 15.39 6.01
CA SER A 26 -11.15 14.18 6.81
C SER A 26 -11.01 14.44 8.33
N ASP A 27 -11.37 13.46 9.16
CA ASP A 27 -11.28 13.53 10.64
C ASP A 27 -9.85 13.40 11.18
N HIS A 28 -8.89 14.08 10.55
CA HIS A 28 -7.55 14.19 11.11
C HIS A 28 -7.51 15.20 12.27
N TYR A 29 -6.72 14.87 13.28
CA TYR A 29 -6.43 15.77 14.40
C TYR A 29 -5.80 17.08 13.90
N VAL A 30 -6.39 18.22 14.28
CA VAL A 30 -5.89 19.57 13.93
C VAL A 30 -4.99 20.12 15.03
N PRO A 31 -3.68 20.32 14.78
CA PRO A 31 -2.76 20.86 15.78
C PRO A 31 -2.92 22.38 15.96
N LYS A 32 -2.38 22.92 17.07
CA LYS A 32 -2.34 24.38 17.29
C LYS A 32 -1.54 25.14 16.23
N ARG A 33 -0.51 24.50 15.67
CA ARG A 33 0.35 25.10 14.65
C ARG A 33 0.63 24.10 13.54
N ILE A 34 0.57 24.59 12.31
CA ILE A 34 0.91 23.85 11.10
C ILE A 34 2.06 24.59 10.42
N LEU A 35 3.18 23.91 10.22
CA LEU A 35 4.35 24.47 9.54
C LEU A 35 4.33 24.03 8.08
N LEU A 36 4.37 24.99 7.17
CA LEU A 36 4.39 24.74 5.73
C LEU A 36 5.77 25.07 5.13
N PRO A 37 6.25 24.25 4.16
CA PRO A 37 7.53 24.48 3.46
C PRO A 37 7.53 25.74 2.58
N LEU A 38 6.34 26.22 2.22
CA LEU A 38 6.12 27.34 1.31
C LEU A 38 4.90 28.15 1.78
N SER A 39 4.75 29.35 1.25
CA SER A 39 3.53 30.14 1.49
C SER A 39 2.46 29.72 0.49
N ILE A 40 1.23 29.53 0.97
CA ILE A 40 0.06 29.25 0.15
C ILE A 40 -0.80 30.51 0.03
N ARG A 41 -1.62 30.57 -1.03
CA ARG A 41 -2.72 31.53 -1.13
C ARG A 41 -3.81 31.19 -0.10
N ASP A 42 -4.55 32.21 0.32
CA ASP A 42 -5.66 32.09 1.27
C ASP A 42 -5.28 31.40 2.60
N ARG A 43 -4.05 31.62 3.07
CA ARG A 43 -3.56 31.06 4.34
C ARG A 43 -4.50 31.39 5.51
N ASP A 44 -5.02 32.61 5.54
CA ASP A 44 -5.85 33.09 6.63
C ASP A 44 -7.22 32.39 6.63
N GLY A 45 -7.85 32.21 5.46
CA GLY A 45 -9.07 31.42 5.33
C GLY A 45 -8.90 29.97 5.79
N TYR A 46 -7.80 29.31 5.43
CA TYR A 46 -7.47 27.98 5.98
C TYR A 46 -7.26 28.00 7.49
N SER A 47 -6.62 29.04 8.03
CA SER A 47 -6.37 29.18 9.46
C SER A 47 -7.66 29.36 10.26
N GLU A 48 -8.62 30.13 9.72
CA GLU A 48 -9.96 30.34 10.27
C GLU A 48 -10.78 29.06 10.23
N TRP A 49 -10.89 28.42 9.07
CA TRP A 49 -11.59 27.15 8.90
C TRP A 49 -11.08 26.06 9.86
N LEU A 50 -9.75 25.91 9.99
CA LEU A 50 -9.16 24.95 10.92
C LEU A 50 -9.35 25.35 12.40
N THR A 51 -9.43 26.65 12.68
CA THR A 51 -9.75 27.16 14.03
C THR A 51 -11.16 26.78 14.43
N GLU A 52 -12.13 26.97 13.53
CA GLU A 52 -13.53 26.56 13.72
C GLU A 52 -13.63 25.05 13.94
N LYS A 53 -13.03 24.25 13.05
CA LYS A 53 -13.01 22.79 13.16
C LYS A 53 -12.40 22.29 14.47
N ARG A 54 -11.36 22.96 14.97
CA ARG A 54 -10.67 22.61 16.23
C ARG A 54 -11.35 23.18 17.48
N GLY A 55 -12.15 24.24 17.35
CA GLY A 55 -12.67 25.04 18.46
C GLY A 55 -11.64 25.92 19.19
N LYS A 56 -10.38 25.98 18.70
CA LYS A 56 -9.29 26.80 19.28
C LYS A 56 -8.36 27.29 18.19
N ARG A 57 -7.87 28.52 18.33
CA ARG A 57 -7.00 29.20 17.34
C ARG A 57 -5.87 28.31 16.84
N VAL A 58 -5.85 28.11 15.53
CA VAL A 58 -4.82 27.44 14.74
C VAL A 58 -3.97 28.49 14.06
N TYR A 59 -2.66 28.24 13.96
CA TYR A 59 -1.72 29.09 13.23
C TYR A 59 -1.08 28.31 12.09
N ILE A 60 -1.11 28.87 10.88
CA ILE A 60 -0.37 28.34 9.74
C ILE A 60 0.86 29.22 9.52
N GLU A 61 2.05 28.63 9.61
CA GLU A 61 3.32 29.37 9.57
C GLU A 61 4.25 28.81 8.48
N THR A 62 5.01 29.70 7.83
CA THR A 62 6.09 29.33 6.91
C THR A 62 7.42 29.83 7.52
N PRO A 63 8.00 29.11 8.49
CA PRO A 63 9.19 29.58 9.18
C PRO A 63 10.37 29.66 8.22
N ARG A 64 11.10 30.79 8.25
CA ARG A 64 12.30 31.00 7.42
C ARG A 64 13.61 30.78 8.18
N ARG A 65 13.62 30.99 9.50
CA ARG A 65 14.80 30.88 10.38
C ARG A 65 14.42 30.37 11.77
N GLY A 66 15.44 29.96 12.54
CA GLY A 66 15.29 29.47 13.91
C GLY A 66 14.77 28.02 14.01
N PRO A 67 14.45 27.55 15.23
CA PRO A 67 14.19 26.13 15.50
C PRO A 67 13.04 25.51 14.68
N LYS A 68 11.97 26.28 14.41
CA LYS A 68 10.85 25.82 13.57
C LYS A 68 11.27 25.56 12.11
N SER A 69 12.17 26.38 11.58
CA SER A 69 12.71 26.20 10.22
C SER A 69 13.59 24.95 10.16
N GLU A 70 14.38 24.70 11.21
CA GLU A 70 15.18 23.47 11.30
C GLU A 70 14.31 22.22 11.38
N LEU A 71 13.27 22.24 12.22
CA LEU A 71 12.30 21.14 12.31
C LEU A 71 11.66 20.83 10.95
N LEU A 72 11.22 21.88 10.25
CA LEU A 72 10.62 21.75 8.93
C LEU A 72 11.62 21.16 7.92
N ARG A 73 12.87 21.62 7.93
CA ARG A 73 13.95 21.08 7.09
C ARG A 73 14.19 19.59 7.36
N PHE A 74 14.20 19.15 8.63
CA PHE A 74 14.34 17.73 8.96
C PHE A 74 13.14 16.91 8.46
N ALA A 75 11.92 17.41 8.66
CA ALA A 75 10.71 16.76 8.14
C ALA A 75 10.75 16.62 6.61
N MET A 76 11.19 17.66 5.89
CA MET A 76 11.35 17.62 4.43
C MET A 76 12.44 16.64 3.99
N LYS A 77 13.57 16.57 4.69
CA LYS A 77 14.63 15.60 4.41
C LYS A 77 14.11 14.17 4.58
N ASN A 78 13.45 13.88 5.70
CA ASN A 78 12.86 12.57 5.97
C ASN A 78 11.79 12.20 4.93
N ALA A 79 10.97 13.16 4.51
CA ALA A 79 9.97 12.96 3.48
C ALA A 79 10.61 12.60 2.12
N ARG A 80 11.67 13.31 1.72
CA ARG A 80 12.42 13.02 0.48
C ARG A 80 13.06 11.63 0.53
N GLU A 81 13.76 11.29 1.60
CA GLU A 81 14.37 9.98 1.77
C GLU A 81 13.32 8.85 1.74
N SER A 82 12.19 9.05 2.44
CA SER A 82 11.10 8.08 2.38
C SER A 82 10.48 7.96 0.99
N PHE A 83 10.43 9.04 0.21
CA PHE A 83 9.93 9.00 -1.16
C PHE A 83 10.90 8.25 -2.07
N SER A 84 12.19 8.59 -2.04
CA SER A 84 13.24 7.91 -2.82
C SER A 84 13.25 6.41 -2.55
N ARG A 85 13.18 6.00 -1.27
CA ARG A 85 13.11 4.59 -0.89
C ARG A 85 11.88 3.89 -1.48
N LYS A 86 10.72 4.54 -1.50
CA LYS A 86 9.49 3.98 -2.11
C LYS A 86 9.61 3.85 -3.63
N VAL A 87 10.24 4.81 -4.30
CA VAL A 87 10.48 4.78 -5.75
C VAL A 87 11.43 3.63 -6.10
N GLU A 88 12.54 3.51 -5.38
CA GLU A 88 13.48 2.40 -5.56
C GLU A 88 12.84 1.05 -5.29
N GLU A 89 12.02 0.93 -4.24
CA GLU A 89 11.32 -0.32 -3.93
C GLU A 89 10.38 -0.72 -5.07
N LYS A 90 9.60 0.21 -5.63
CA LYS A 90 8.75 -0.04 -6.80
C LYS A 90 9.58 -0.46 -8.02
N ALA A 91 10.74 0.17 -8.25
CA ALA A 91 11.63 -0.20 -9.33
C ALA A 91 12.18 -1.63 -9.15
N ARG A 92 12.62 -1.98 -7.94
CA ARG A 92 13.07 -3.33 -7.56
C ARG A 92 11.96 -4.37 -7.77
N GLN A 93 10.74 -4.10 -7.33
CA GLN A 93 9.57 -4.97 -7.54
C GLN A 93 9.30 -5.19 -9.03
N GLY A 94 9.31 -4.12 -9.84
CA GLY A 94 9.13 -4.23 -11.29
C GLY A 94 10.22 -5.09 -11.96
N THR A 95 11.48 -4.95 -11.53
CA THR A 95 12.58 -5.77 -12.02
C THR A 95 12.44 -7.24 -11.62
N LEU A 96 12.04 -7.51 -10.38
CA LEU A 96 11.78 -8.88 -9.91
C LEU A 96 10.68 -9.56 -10.73
N LEU A 97 9.54 -8.89 -10.94
CA LEU A 97 8.44 -9.44 -11.74
C LEU A 97 8.83 -9.71 -13.20
N ARG A 98 9.66 -8.83 -13.79
CA ARG A 98 10.23 -9.06 -15.14
C ARG A 98 11.16 -10.27 -15.18
N SER A 99 11.95 -10.47 -14.12
CA SER A 99 12.82 -11.66 -13.98
C SER A 99 11.99 -12.94 -13.90
N ILE A 100 10.95 -12.96 -13.07
CA ILE A 100 10.04 -14.12 -12.93
C ILE A 100 9.39 -14.45 -14.28
N ARG A 101 8.88 -13.45 -15.00
CA ARG A 101 8.32 -13.65 -16.36
C ARG A 101 9.34 -14.31 -17.29
N LYS A 102 10.60 -13.83 -17.27
CA LYS A 102 11.68 -14.37 -18.11
C LYS A 102 11.97 -15.84 -17.77
N SER A 103 12.04 -16.18 -16.48
CA SER A 103 12.34 -17.54 -16.01
C SER A 103 11.19 -18.53 -16.25
N THR A 104 9.94 -18.08 -16.14
CA THR A 104 8.75 -18.93 -16.27
C THR A 104 8.17 -18.98 -17.69
N GLY A 105 8.58 -18.06 -18.57
CA GLY A 105 8.08 -17.98 -19.94
C GLY A 105 6.64 -17.47 -20.06
N THR A 106 6.08 -16.83 -19.03
CA THR A 106 4.70 -16.34 -19.07
C THR A 106 4.52 -15.21 -20.10
N LYS A 107 3.38 -15.21 -20.80
CA LYS A 107 3.05 -14.18 -21.82
C LYS A 107 2.98 -12.76 -21.25
N ARG A 108 2.52 -12.63 -19.99
CA ARG A 108 2.35 -11.35 -19.29
C ARG A 108 3.21 -11.32 -18.03
N ILE A 109 3.50 -10.11 -17.55
CA ILE A 109 4.14 -9.92 -16.25
C ILE A 109 3.18 -10.45 -15.16
N PRO A 110 3.60 -11.41 -14.31
CA PRO A 110 2.73 -12.01 -13.32
C PRO A 110 2.60 -11.09 -12.10
N TYR A 111 1.71 -10.09 -12.19
CA TYR A 111 1.46 -9.15 -11.08
C TYR A 111 0.83 -9.82 -9.87
N THR A 112 0.13 -10.92 -10.09
CA THR A 112 -0.41 -11.79 -9.04
C THR A 112 0.27 -13.16 -9.18
N ILE A 113 0.72 -13.71 -8.05
CA ILE A 113 1.36 -15.03 -7.98
C ILE A 113 0.76 -15.77 -6.80
N GLU A 114 0.28 -16.97 -7.04
CA GLU A 114 -0.24 -17.88 -6.03
C GLU A 114 0.64 -19.12 -5.96
N CYS A 115 1.08 -19.46 -4.74
CA CYS A 115 1.90 -20.63 -4.51
C CYS A 115 1.15 -21.58 -3.58
N PHE A 116 1.10 -22.84 -3.97
CA PHE A 116 0.50 -23.93 -3.20
C PHE A 116 1.62 -24.81 -2.65
N ASP A 117 1.51 -25.15 -1.37
CA ASP A 117 2.39 -26.10 -0.71
C ASP A 117 1.55 -27.22 -0.09
N ILE A 118 1.91 -28.48 -0.36
CA ILE A 118 1.23 -29.67 0.19
C ILE A 118 2.07 -30.20 1.33
N SER A 119 1.51 -30.18 2.54
CA SER A 119 2.13 -30.70 3.74
C SER A 119 1.40 -31.94 4.23
N ASN A 120 2.13 -33.04 4.42
CA ASN A 120 1.63 -34.29 4.97
C ASN A 120 2.08 -34.43 6.43
N ILE A 121 1.13 -34.42 7.36
CA ILE A 121 1.44 -34.72 8.77
C ILE A 121 1.39 -36.25 8.91
N GLN A 122 2.46 -36.85 9.42
CA GLN A 122 2.50 -38.29 9.74
C GLN A 122 1.32 -38.65 10.65
N GLY A 123 0.26 -39.23 10.09
CA GLY A 123 -0.81 -39.86 10.87
C GLY A 123 -2.27 -39.59 10.50
N SER A 124 -2.65 -38.67 9.58
CA SER A 124 -4.00 -38.70 8.95
C SER A 124 -4.41 -37.49 8.10
N GLN A 125 -3.75 -36.33 8.22
CA GLN A 125 -4.27 -35.10 7.61
C GLN A 125 -3.28 -34.46 6.64
N THR A 126 -3.65 -34.42 5.36
CA THR A 126 -2.99 -33.62 4.33
C THR A 126 -3.57 -32.21 4.33
N VAL A 127 -2.70 -31.21 4.39
CA VAL A 127 -3.08 -29.80 4.38
C VAL A 127 -2.35 -29.10 3.23
N ALA A 128 -3.11 -28.37 2.41
CA ALA A 128 -2.55 -27.49 1.40
C ALA A 128 -2.57 -26.04 1.91
N SER A 129 -1.44 -25.35 1.80
CA SER A 129 -1.33 -23.92 2.12
C SER A 129 -1.21 -23.11 0.83
N LEU A 130 -2.05 -22.08 0.71
CA LEU A 130 -1.98 -21.09 -0.36
C LEU A 130 -1.40 -19.80 0.22
N VAL A 131 -0.29 -19.34 -0.37
CA VAL A 131 0.22 -17.99 -0.17
C VAL A 131 0.06 -17.18 -1.46
N ARG A 132 -0.21 -15.90 -1.31
CA ARG A 132 -0.44 -15.00 -2.45
C ARG A 132 0.48 -13.80 -2.39
N PHE A 133 1.04 -13.47 -3.54
CA PHE A 133 1.82 -12.26 -3.75
C PHE A 133 1.11 -11.39 -4.79
N ARG A 134 1.07 -10.09 -4.52
CA ARG A 134 0.58 -9.08 -5.46
C ARG A 134 1.59 -7.96 -5.58
N ASN A 135 1.94 -7.59 -6.80
CA ASN A 135 3.00 -6.62 -7.11
C ASN A 135 4.32 -6.93 -6.35
N ALA A 136 4.71 -8.21 -6.33
CA ALA A 136 5.90 -8.69 -5.61
C ALA A 136 5.90 -8.43 -4.07
N ARG A 137 4.73 -8.23 -3.46
CA ARG A 137 4.56 -8.15 -2.00
C ARG A 137 3.59 -9.22 -1.52
N SER A 138 3.76 -9.70 -0.28
CA SER A 138 2.86 -10.67 0.34
C SER A 138 1.47 -10.07 0.57
N GLU A 139 0.42 -10.73 0.08
CA GLU A 139 -1.00 -10.37 0.30
C GLU A 139 -1.59 -11.32 1.35
N ARG A 140 -1.24 -11.09 2.62
CA ARG A 140 -1.47 -12.03 3.74
C ARG A 140 -2.95 -12.26 4.05
N ASP A 141 -3.78 -11.25 3.84
CA ASP A 141 -5.25 -11.33 3.95
C ASP A 141 -5.86 -12.36 3.00
N ARG A 142 -5.12 -12.72 1.94
CA ARG A 142 -5.49 -13.72 0.94
C ARG A 142 -4.81 -15.08 1.15
N TYR A 143 -4.12 -15.31 2.26
CA TYR A 143 -3.57 -16.63 2.56
C TYR A 143 -4.70 -17.59 2.95
N ARG A 144 -4.62 -18.85 2.53
CA ARG A 144 -5.64 -19.86 2.85
C ARG A 144 -4.99 -21.19 3.19
N LYS A 145 -5.66 -21.96 4.05
CA LYS A 145 -5.35 -23.35 4.31
C LYS A 145 -6.53 -24.20 3.88
N TYR A 146 -6.26 -25.29 3.18
CA TYR A 146 -7.25 -26.25 2.74
C TYR A 146 -6.93 -27.59 3.38
N ARG A 147 -7.86 -28.09 4.18
CA ARG A 147 -7.83 -29.49 4.58
C ARG A 147 -8.24 -30.33 3.37
N ILE A 148 -7.35 -31.24 2.97
CA ILE A 148 -7.56 -32.15 1.86
C ILE A 148 -8.28 -33.39 2.39
N THR A 149 -9.33 -33.82 1.69
CA THR A 149 -10.15 -34.97 2.09
C THR A 149 -10.28 -36.02 1.00
N SER A 150 -9.81 -35.72 -0.22
CA SER A 150 -9.97 -36.61 -1.37
C SER A 150 -8.95 -37.77 -1.43
N THR A 151 -7.99 -37.83 -0.53
CA THR A 151 -6.88 -38.80 -0.55
C THR A 151 -6.89 -39.71 0.68
N THR A 152 -6.74 -41.02 0.44
CA THR A 152 -6.35 -42.01 1.46
C THR A 152 -4.89 -42.35 1.23
N GLY A 153 -3.99 -41.82 2.06
CA GLY A 153 -2.54 -41.94 1.90
C GLY A 153 -1.89 -40.71 1.24
N GLN A 154 -0.60 -40.82 0.91
CA GLN A 154 0.18 -39.74 0.32
C GLN A 154 -0.02 -39.70 -1.20
N ASP A 155 -0.98 -38.88 -1.65
CA ASP A 155 -1.20 -38.57 -3.07
C ASP A 155 -1.20 -37.05 -3.26
N ASP A 156 -0.01 -36.50 -3.49
CA ASP A 156 0.19 -35.06 -3.60
C ASP A 156 -0.42 -34.49 -4.90
N PHE A 157 -0.53 -35.30 -5.97
CA PHE A 157 -1.15 -34.87 -7.23
C PHE A 157 -2.64 -34.65 -7.08
N ARG A 158 -3.34 -35.60 -6.44
CA ARG A 158 -4.77 -35.48 -6.17
C ARG A 158 -5.05 -34.37 -5.15
N SER A 159 -4.18 -34.21 -4.16
CA SER A 159 -4.22 -33.09 -3.21
C SER A 159 -4.08 -31.74 -3.93
N MET A 160 -3.14 -31.63 -4.88
CA MET A 160 -2.94 -30.44 -5.69
C MET A 160 -4.14 -30.14 -6.59
N TYR A 161 -4.71 -31.16 -7.23
CA TYR A 161 -5.92 -31.01 -8.04
C TYR A 161 -7.09 -30.48 -7.21
N GLU A 162 -7.34 -31.07 -6.04
CA GLU A 162 -8.42 -30.65 -5.15
C GLU A 162 -8.27 -29.18 -4.74
N VAL A 163 -7.07 -28.77 -4.31
CA VAL A 163 -6.86 -27.40 -3.84
C VAL A 163 -6.98 -26.37 -4.97
N VAL A 164 -6.42 -26.66 -6.16
CA VAL A 164 -6.52 -25.77 -7.33
C VAL A 164 -7.98 -25.64 -7.76
N TYR A 165 -8.72 -26.76 -7.82
CA TYR A 165 -10.13 -26.76 -8.17
C TYR A 165 -10.97 -25.93 -7.20
N ARG A 166 -10.83 -26.17 -5.88
CA ARG A 166 -11.54 -25.41 -4.84
C ARG A 166 -11.18 -23.92 -4.87
N ARG A 167 -9.92 -23.58 -5.13
CA ARG A 167 -9.47 -22.19 -5.28
C ARG A 167 -10.09 -21.52 -6.52
N ALA A 168 -10.21 -22.24 -7.63
CA ALA A 168 -10.82 -21.72 -8.86
C ALA A 168 -12.33 -21.47 -8.68
N LEU A 169 -13.06 -22.38 -8.01
CA LEU A 169 -14.46 -22.17 -7.66
C LEU A 169 -14.66 -20.93 -6.80
N ARG A 170 -13.83 -20.76 -5.76
CA ARG A 170 -13.89 -19.57 -4.91
C ARG A 170 -13.61 -18.27 -5.67
N ALA A 171 -12.79 -18.31 -6.73
CA ALA A 171 -12.58 -17.15 -7.60
C ALA A 171 -13.90 -16.67 -8.24
N ALA A 172 -14.75 -17.61 -8.66
CA ALA A 172 -16.04 -17.31 -9.28
C ALA A 172 -17.08 -16.79 -8.27
N GLU A 173 -17.02 -17.25 -7.01
CA GLU A 173 -18.02 -16.93 -5.98
C GLU A 173 -17.69 -15.64 -5.20
N ASP A 174 -16.44 -15.45 -4.78
CA ASP A 174 -16.05 -14.42 -3.80
C ASP A 174 -15.44 -13.15 -4.43
N ASN A 175 -15.65 -12.93 -5.74
CA ASN A 175 -14.99 -11.86 -6.51
C ASN A 175 -13.45 -11.84 -6.31
N TRP A 176 -12.87 -13.03 -6.22
CA TRP A 176 -11.43 -13.20 -6.04
C TRP A 176 -10.78 -13.40 -7.40
N ASP A 177 -10.02 -12.41 -7.86
CA ASP A 177 -9.31 -12.45 -9.13
C ASP A 177 -8.35 -13.65 -9.26
N LEU A 178 -8.34 -14.25 -10.45
CA LEU A 178 -7.36 -15.26 -10.80
C LEU A 178 -5.97 -14.63 -10.92
N PRO A 179 -4.91 -15.38 -10.57
CA PRO A 179 -3.53 -14.91 -10.67
C PRO A 179 -3.09 -14.60 -12.12
#